data_AF-A0A7S4VNT5-F1
#
_entry.id   AF-A0A7S4VNT5-F1
#
_cell.length_a   1.000
_cell.length_b   1.000
_cell.length_c   1.000
_cell.angle_alpha   90.00
_cell.angle_beta   90.00
_cell.angle_gamma   90.00
#
_symmetry.space_group_name_H-M   'P 1'
#
loop_
_entity.id
_entity.type
_entity.pdbx_description
1 polymer ?
#
loop_
_entity_poly.entity_id
_entity_poly.type
_entity_poly.pdbx_seq_one_letter_code
_entity_poly.pdbx_strand_id
1 'polypeptide(L)'
;MGNHESSPILPAPAEEVSQVLRDVGVDGSWEADARAKSVLEDFAAGLALDAQFVISMVETGIMPIGDEDLAAFVASSDFAFERKAVYANIKKETDALRQLMGKLPADLVQKAVFLNGRVKPKMDEIRSHVDKADRLMQEEFKPEGLMQKELYPSSHASHPSRTTTDRLCSCRDRQCPCRSCRLQLFGFVGGTVPMSRIGSTRITG
;
A
#
# COMPACT_ATOMS: atom_id res chain seq x y z
N MET A 1 21.29 20.57 10.96
CA MET A 1 20.08 19.95 10.38
C MET A 1 19.79 20.72 9.11
N GLY A 2 20.28 20.22 7.98
CA GLY A 2 20.01 20.84 6.69
C GLY A 2 18.59 20.48 6.29
N ASN A 3 17.72 21.48 6.19
CA ASN A 3 16.44 21.31 5.53
C ASN A 3 16.74 21.02 4.06
N HIS A 4 16.77 19.74 3.68
CA HIS A 4 16.57 19.37 2.29
C HIS A 4 15.12 19.73 1.96
N GLU A 5 14.88 21.02 1.67
CA GLU A 5 13.78 21.40 0.80
C GLU A 5 14.08 20.72 -0.53
N SER A 6 13.61 19.47 -0.66
CA SER A 6 13.35 18.86 -1.96
C SER A 6 12.36 19.78 -2.63
N SER A 7 12.89 20.79 -3.33
CA SER A 7 12.11 21.68 -4.19
C SER A 7 11.18 20.78 -4.99
N PRO A 8 9.88 21.11 -5.08
CA PRO A 8 8.97 20.33 -5.90
C PRO A 8 9.63 20.22 -7.26
N ILE A 9 10.02 19.01 -7.65
CA ILE A 9 10.45 18.71 -9.01
C ILE A 9 9.17 18.88 -9.83
N LEU A 10 8.86 20.14 -10.15
CA LEU A 10 7.96 20.45 -11.23
C LEU A 10 8.57 19.74 -12.44
N PRO A 11 7.79 19.02 -13.26
CA PRO A 11 8.28 18.76 -14.60
C PRO A 11 8.57 20.14 -15.18
N ALA A 12 9.83 20.36 -15.54
CA ALA A 12 10.27 21.60 -16.14
C ALA A 12 9.32 21.95 -17.30
N PRO A 13 9.04 23.24 -17.58
CA PRO A 13 8.23 23.61 -18.73
C PRO A 13 8.75 22.86 -19.97
N ALA A 14 7.85 22.48 -20.89
CA ALA A 14 8.20 21.61 -22.02
C ALA A 14 9.46 22.07 -22.78
N GLU A 15 9.69 23.38 -22.83
CA GLU A 15 10.87 24.02 -23.41
C GLU A 15 12.18 23.68 -22.67
N GLU A 16 12.18 23.66 -21.34
CA GLU A 16 13.34 23.24 -20.53
C GLU A 16 13.60 21.73 -20.67
N VAL A 17 12.56 20.91 -20.74
CA VAL A 17 12.70 19.46 -20.99
C VAL A 17 13.26 19.21 -22.39
N SER A 18 12.75 19.91 -23.40
CA SER A 18 13.28 19.87 -24.77
C SER A 18 14.74 20.31 -24.82
N GLN A 19 15.14 21.32 -24.02
CA GLN A 19 16.53 21.75 -23.94
C GLN A 19 17.43 20.68 -23.32
N VAL A 20 17.02 20.06 -22.20
CA VAL A 20 17.76 18.95 -21.58
C VAL A 20 17.88 17.76 -22.54
N LEU A 21 16.84 17.44 -23.31
CA LEU A 21 16.89 16.36 -24.29
C LEU A 21 17.85 16.65 -25.44
N ARG A 22 17.93 17.90 -25.90
CA ARG A 22 18.93 18.33 -26.89
C ARG A 22 20.35 18.23 -26.33
N ASP A 23 20.56 18.59 -25.06
CA ASP A 23 21.86 18.49 -24.40
C ASP A 23 22.35 17.03 -24.26
N VAL A 24 21.43 16.05 -24.22
CA VAL A 24 21.74 14.60 -24.17
C VAL A 24 21.89 13.98 -25.58
N GLY A 25 21.80 14.79 -26.65
CA GLY A 25 21.99 14.34 -28.04
C GLY A 25 20.73 13.81 -28.71
N VAL A 26 19.54 14.28 -28.30
CA VAL A 26 18.30 14.10 -29.08
C VAL A 26 18.27 15.19 -30.15
N ASP A 27 18.79 14.86 -31.33
CA ASP A 27 19.16 15.84 -32.37
C ASP A 27 17.97 16.37 -33.20
N GLY A 28 16.80 15.72 -33.13
CA GLY A 28 15.59 16.16 -33.81
C GLY A 28 14.77 17.12 -32.96
N SER A 29 14.60 18.37 -33.40
CA SER A 29 13.74 19.35 -32.69
C SER A 29 12.32 18.81 -32.44
N TRP A 30 11.76 18.13 -33.43
CA TRP A 30 10.44 17.48 -33.33
C TRP A 30 10.44 16.27 -32.40
N GLU A 31 11.55 15.53 -32.30
CA GLU A 31 11.66 14.36 -31.42
C GLU A 31 11.77 14.78 -29.96
N ALA A 32 12.59 15.80 -29.67
CA ALA A 32 12.72 16.37 -28.33
C ALA A 32 11.37 16.89 -27.83
N ASP A 33 10.63 17.63 -28.67
CA ASP A 33 9.33 18.18 -28.32
C ASP A 33 8.27 17.07 -28.12
N ALA A 34 8.29 16.03 -28.95
CA ALA A 34 7.40 14.87 -28.80
C ALA A 34 7.67 14.10 -27.50
N ARG A 35 8.95 13.88 -27.15
CA ARG A 35 9.34 13.23 -25.89
C ARG A 35 8.98 14.08 -24.67
N ALA A 36 9.23 15.40 -24.72
CA ALA A 36 8.84 16.32 -23.66
C ALA A 36 7.32 16.30 -23.42
N LYS A 37 6.53 16.27 -24.50
CA LYS A 37 5.07 16.16 -24.42
C LYS A 37 4.63 14.82 -23.82
N SER A 38 5.23 13.70 -24.26
CA SER A 38 4.92 12.36 -23.72
C SER A 38 5.16 12.30 -22.21
N VAL A 39 6.29 12.82 -21.73
CA VAL A 39 6.62 12.85 -20.28
C VAL A 39 5.61 13.69 -19.50
N LEU A 40 5.19 14.84 -20.05
CA LEU A 40 4.18 15.69 -19.41
C LEU A 40 2.80 15.04 -19.38
N GLU A 41 2.42 14.30 -20.44
CA GLU A 41 1.19 13.53 -20.50
C GLU A 41 1.17 12.43 -19.43
N ASP A 42 2.26 11.65 -19.33
CA ASP A 42 2.41 10.59 -18.33
C ASP A 42 2.37 11.15 -16.91
N PHE A 43 3.06 12.27 -16.67
CA PHE A 43 3.04 12.94 -15.37
C PHE A 43 1.64 13.41 -14.98
N ALA A 44 0.95 14.10 -15.89
CA ALA A 44 -0.39 14.62 -15.62
C ALA A 44 -1.41 13.50 -15.44
N ALA A 45 -1.30 12.41 -16.21
CA ALA A 45 -2.16 11.23 -16.08
C ALA A 45 -1.92 10.50 -14.77
N GLY A 46 -0.65 10.22 -14.42
CA GLY A 46 -0.29 9.54 -13.17
C GLY A 46 -0.77 10.31 -11.94
N LEU A 47 -0.48 11.60 -11.87
CA LEU A 47 -0.87 12.41 -10.72
C LEU A 47 -2.39 12.60 -10.60
N ALA A 48 -3.11 12.61 -11.73
CA ALA A 48 -4.58 12.63 -11.72
C ALA A 48 -5.17 11.30 -11.23
N LEU A 49 -4.57 10.16 -11.62
CA LEU A 49 -4.97 8.84 -11.14
C LEU A 49 -4.69 8.69 -9.64
N ASP A 50 -3.53 9.14 -9.16
CA ASP A 50 -3.19 9.12 -7.74
C ASP A 50 -4.21 9.92 -6.92
N ALA A 51 -4.61 11.10 -7.38
CA ALA A 51 -5.64 11.90 -6.71
C ALA A 51 -7.00 11.19 -6.66
N GLN A 52 -7.40 10.51 -7.74
CA GLN A 52 -8.63 9.70 -7.76
C GLN A 52 -8.54 8.51 -6.81
N PHE A 53 -7.39 7.85 -6.75
CA PHE A 53 -7.15 6.73 -5.85
C PHE A 53 -7.22 7.16 -4.38
N VAL A 54 -6.61 8.31 -4.03
CA VAL A 54 -6.72 8.89 -2.68
C VAL A 54 -8.17 9.14 -2.29
N ILE A 55 -8.97 9.75 -3.18
CA ILE A 55 -10.40 9.96 -2.94
C ILE A 55 -11.12 8.62 -2.71
N SER A 56 -10.92 7.65 -3.60
CA SER A 56 -11.57 6.35 -3.51
C SER A 56 -11.19 5.60 -2.23
N MET A 57 -9.92 5.60 -1.85
CA MET A 57 -9.42 4.96 -0.63
C MET A 57 -10.01 5.60 0.64
N VAL A 58 -10.14 6.94 0.66
CA VAL A 58 -10.78 7.62 1.79
C VAL A 58 -12.25 7.24 1.90
N GLU A 59 -12.98 7.26 0.79
CA GLU A 59 -14.43 7.02 0.81
C GLU A 59 -14.81 5.57 1.06
N THR A 60 -14.03 4.63 0.52
CA THR A 60 -14.35 3.20 0.58
C THR A 60 -13.62 2.46 1.70
N GLY A 61 -12.49 2.98 2.17
CA GLY A 61 -11.68 2.35 3.22
C GLY A 61 -11.72 3.11 4.53
N ILE A 62 -11.25 4.36 4.53
CA ILE A 62 -10.96 5.07 5.79
C ILE A 62 -12.24 5.56 6.48
N MET A 63 -13.19 6.11 5.72
CA MET A 63 -14.44 6.65 6.30
C MET A 63 -15.33 5.54 6.91
N PRO A 64 -15.57 4.39 6.25
CA PRO A 64 -16.35 3.31 6.84
C PRO A 64 -15.73 2.76 8.13
N ILE A 65 -14.40 2.57 8.14
CA ILE A 65 -13.67 2.13 9.35
C ILE A 65 -13.75 3.19 10.45
N GLY A 66 -13.67 4.47 10.09
CA GLY A 66 -13.83 5.57 11.04
C GLY A 66 -15.22 5.62 11.68
N ASP A 67 -16.27 5.28 10.93
CA ASP A 67 -17.63 5.18 11.48
C ASP A 67 -17.76 4.02 12.49
N GLU A 68 -17.12 2.87 12.21
CA GLU A 68 -17.05 1.73 13.14
C GLU A 68 -16.24 2.04 14.41
N ASP A 69 -15.07 2.69 14.26
CA ASP A 69 -14.24 3.14 15.39
C ASP A 69 -15.02 4.13 16.27
N LEU A 70 -15.71 5.11 15.68
CA LEU A 70 -16.54 6.06 16.43
C LEU A 70 -17.70 5.38 17.16
N ALA A 71 -18.31 4.34 16.57
CA ALA A 71 -19.38 3.58 17.22
C ALA A 71 -18.90 2.84 18.48
N ALA A 72 -17.64 2.38 18.50
CA ALA A 72 -17.05 1.73 19.66
C ALA A 72 -16.82 2.68 20.85
N PHE A 73 -16.62 3.98 20.60
CA PHE A 73 -16.28 4.98 21.64
C PHE A 73 -17.47 5.82 22.13
N VAL A 74 -18.71 5.51 21.76
CA VAL A 74 -19.91 6.27 22.14
C VAL A 74 -20.05 6.44 23.67
N ALA A 75 -19.51 5.52 24.47
CA ALA A 75 -19.53 5.59 25.93
C ALA A 75 -18.48 6.54 26.56
N SER A 76 -17.47 6.98 25.80
CA SER A 76 -16.36 7.83 26.29
C SER A 76 -16.32 9.17 25.53
N SER A 77 -17.01 10.18 26.07
CA SER A 77 -17.29 11.45 25.37
C SER A 77 -16.04 12.22 24.92
N ASP A 78 -14.98 12.21 25.71
CA ASP A 78 -13.85 13.12 25.51
C ASP A 78 -12.92 12.64 24.38
N PHE A 79 -12.70 11.32 24.29
CA PHE A 79 -11.89 10.71 23.23
C PHE A 79 -12.63 10.61 21.90
N ALA A 80 -13.97 10.51 21.93
CA ALA A 80 -14.80 10.49 20.73
C ALA A 80 -14.77 11.84 19.99
N PHE A 81 -14.62 12.96 20.72
CA PHE A 81 -14.62 14.30 20.14
C PHE A 81 -13.42 14.54 19.21
N GLU A 82 -12.20 14.21 19.65
CA GLU A 82 -10.99 14.41 18.85
C GLU A 82 -11.00 13.55 17.58
N ARG A 83 -11.37 12.27 17.70
CA ARG A 83 -11.52 11.34 16.57
C ARG A 83 -12.51 11.88 15.53
N LYS A 84 -13.69 12.31 15.98
CA LYS A 84 -14.73 12.86 15.10
C LYS A 84 -14.25 14.10 14.36
N ALA A 85 -13.47 14.96 15.02
CA ALA A 85 -12.88 16.13 14.37
C ALA A 85 -11.87 15.74 13.28
N VAL A 86 -11.05 14.71 13.52
CA VAL A 86 -10.10 14.21 12.51
C VAL A 86 -10.83 13.64 11.28
N TYR A 87 -11.82 12.76 11.47
CA TYR A 87 -12.58 12.20 10.34
C TYR A 87 -13.37 13.26 9.56
N ALA A 88 -13.93 14.26 10.26
CA ALA A 88 -14.60 15.38 9.61
C ALA A 88 -13.63 16.21 8.75
N ASN A 89 -12.40 16.43 9.21
CA ASN A 89 -11.36 17.12 8.43
C ASN A 89 -10.93 16.29 7.21
N ILE A 90 -10.76 14.97 7.34
CA ILE A 90 -10.46 14.07 6.21
C ILE A 90 -11.52 14.21 5.12
N LYS A 91 -12.80 14.14 5.49
CA LYS A 91 -13.91 14.28 4.55
C LYS A 91 -13.91 15.65 3.86
N LYS A 92 -13.76 16.72 4.64
CA LYS A 92 -13.72 18.09 4.12
C LYS A 92 -12.60 18.29 3.09
N GLU A 93 -11.39 17.84 3.40
CA GLU A 93 -10.25 17.99 2.47
C GLU A 93 -10.40 17.08 1.24
N THR A 94 -11.00 15.90 1.40
CA THR A 94 -11.31 15.00 0.28
C THR A 94 -12.36 15.59 -0.66
N ASP A 95 -13.41 16.21 -0.13
CA ASP A 95 -14.41 16.94 -0.92
C ASP A 95 -13.78 18.15 -1.65
N ALA A 96 -12.84 18.85 -1.01
CA ALA A 96 -12.08 19.93 -1.63
C ALA A 96 -11.19 19.41 -2.78
N LEU A 97 -10.51 18.28 -2.58
CA LEU A 97 -9.70 17.62 -3.62
C LEU A 97 -10.58 17.21 -4.82
N ARG A 98 -11.74 16.60 -4.56
CA ARG A 98 -12.73 16.26 -5.59
C ARG A 98 -13.16 17.48 -6.41
N GLN A 99 -13.44 18.60 -5.74
CA GLN A 99 -13.81 19.85 -6.43
C GLN A 99 -12.66 20.42 -7.26
N LEU A 100 -11.40 20.29 -6.80
CA LEU A 100 -10.23 20.70 -7.57
C LEU A 100 -10.04 19.85 -8.82
N MET A 101 -10.24 18.54 -8.71
CA MET A 101 -10.18 17.61 -9.85
C MET A 101 -11.25 17.93 -10.91
N GLY A 102 -12.42 18.44 -10.51
CA GLY A 102 -13.43 18.93 -11.46
C GLY A 102 -13.05 20.21 -12.23
N LYS A 103 -11.97 20.90 -11.83
CA LYS A 103 -11.50 22.17 -12.42
C LYS A 103 -10.19 22.01 -13.20
N LEU A 104 -9.85 20.78 -13.61
CA LEU A 104 -8.63 20.51 -14.37
C LEU A 104 -8.65 21.27 -15.71
N PRO A 105 -7.59 22.04 -16.04
CA PRO A 105 -7.51 22.73 -17.32
C PRO A 105 -7.29 21.73 -18.47
N ALA A 106 -7.67 22.12 -19.68
CA ALA A 106 -7.51 21.29 -20.88
C ALA A 106 -6.06 21.25 -21.38
N ASP A 107 -5.34 22.37 -21.27
CA ASP A 107 -3.94 22.48 -21.69
C ASP A 107 -3.02 21.63 -20.81
N LEU A 108 -2.10 20.87 -21.43
CA LEU A 108 -1.24 19.90 -20.74
C LEU A 108 -0.25 20.57 -19.78
N VAL A 109 0.34 21.70 -20.19
CA VAL A 109 1.34 22.39 -19.38
C VAL A 109 0.65 23.03 -18.16
N GLN A 110 -0.45 23.73 -18.40
CA GLN A 110 -1.26 24.28 -17.31
C GLN A 110 -1.81 23.20 -16.38
N LYS A 111 -2.17 22.03 -16.91
CA LYS A 111 -2.62 20.88 -16.13
C LYS A 111 -1.53 20.36 -15.22
N ALA A 112 -0.32 20.15 -15.73
CA ALA A 112 0.83 19.71 -14.93
C ALA A 112 1.16 20.71 -13.80
N VAL A 113 1.16 22.00 -14.11
CA VAL A 113 1.39 23.07 -13.12
C VAL A 113 0.28 23.10 -12.07
N PHE A 114 -0.98 22.98 -12.48
CA PHE A 114 -2.12 22.96 -11.57
C PHE A 114 -2.08 21.73 -10.64
N LEU A 115 -1.81 20.55 -11.20
CA LEU A 115 -1.71 19.31 -10.44
C LEU A 115 -0.59 19.39 -9.39
N ASN A 116 0.60 19.85 -9.76
CA ASN A 116 1.71 19.94 -8.81
C ASN A 116 1.52 21.07 -7.78
N GLY A 117 0.95 22.21 -8.18
CA GLY A 117 0.81 23.37 -7.30
C GLY A 117 -0.42 23.37 -6.40
N ARG A 118 -1.49 22.64 -6.75
CA ARG A 118 -2.77 22.65 -6.03
C ARG A 118 -3.22 21.27 -5.56
N VAL A 119 -3.13 20.26 -6.43
CA VAL A 119 -3.67 18.92 -6.14
C VAL A 119 -2.71 18.15 -5.22
N LYS A 120 -1.41 18.14 -5.53
CA LYS A 120 -0.42 17.41 -4.72
C LYS A 120 -0.34 17.87 -3.26
N PRO A 121 -0.27 19.17 -2.93
CA PRO A 121 -0.31 19.63 -1.54
C PRO A 121 -1.57 19.18 -0.80
N LYS A 122 -2.72 19.13 -1.50
CA LYS A 122 -3.97 18.65 -0.90
C LYS A 122 -3.97 17.16 -0.63
N MET A 123 -3.33 16.35 -1.47
CA MET A 123 -3.12 14.92 -1.19
C MET A 123 -2.22 14.73 0.05
N ASP A 124 -1.16 15.52 0.19
CA ASP A 124 -0.27 15.47 1.35
C ASP A 124 -0.98 15.88 2.66
N GLU A 125 -1.86 16.89 2.59
CA GLU A 125 -2.72 17.29 3.72
C GLU A 125 -3.68 16.17 4.14
N ILE A 126 -4.37 15.54 3.17
CA ILE A 126 -5.24 14.38 3.43
C ILE A 126 -4.43 13.27 4.09
N ARG A 127 -3.25 12.94 3.54
CA ARG A 127 -2.35 11.92 4.12
C ARG A 127 -1.98 12.24 5.56
N SER A 128 -1.65 13.49 5.87
CA SER A 128 -1.35 13.92 7.25
C SER A 128 -2.54 13.70 8.20
N HIS A 129 -3.77 13.94 7.74
CA HIS A 129 -4.97 13.67 8.54
C HIS A 129 -5.26 12.18 8.70
N VAL A 130 -5.05 11.39 7.64
CA VAL A 130 -5.19 9.93 7.68
C VAL A 130 -4.16 9.30 8.63
N ASP A 131 -2.91 9.75 8.59
CA ASP A 131 -1.85 9.30 9.50
C ASP A 131 -2.20 9.64 10.97
N LYS A 132 -2.85 10.79 11.22
CA LYS A 132 -3.35 11.15 12.55
C LYS A 132 -4.51 10.23 12.97
N ALA A 133 -5.42 9.92 12.05
CA ALA A 133 -6.53 9.01 12.31
C ALA A 133 -6.03 7.60 12.64
N ASP A 134 -5.04 7.09 11.89
CA ASP A 134 -4.43 5.79 12.16
C ASP A 134 -3.81 5.73 13.56
N ARG A 135 -3.13 6.78 14.02
CA ARG A 135 -2.57 6.82 15.39
C ARG A 135 -3.64 6.79 16.49
N LEU A 136 -4.84 7.26 16.19
CA LEU A 136 -5.95 7.27 17.14
C LEU A 136 -6.71 5.93 17.09
N MET A 137 -6.95 5.34 15.91
CA MET A 137 -7.74 4.12 15.74
C MET A 137 -7.28 2.95 16.63
N GLN A 138 -8.26 2.18 17.13
CA GLN A 138 -7.94 0.93 17.85
C GLN A 138 -7.26 -0.07 16.91
N GLU A 139 -6.36 -0.91 17.44
CA GLU A 139 -5.60 -1.87 16.64
C GLU A 139 -6.49 -2.85 15.86
N GLU A 140 -7.65 -3.20 16.41
CA GLU A 140 -8.61 -4.13 15.80
C GLU A 140 -9.23 -3.59 14.51
N PHE A 141 -9.33 -2.26 14.38
CA PHE A 141 -9.89 -1.59 13.20
C PHE A 141 -8.82 -1.14 12.21
N LYS A 142 -7.53 -1.27 12.56
CA LYS A 142 -6.46 -0.94 11.62
C LYS A 142 -6.44 -1.97 10.49
N PRO A 143 -6.46 -1.55 9.22
CA PRO A 143 -6.30 -2.48 8.11
C PRO A 143 -5.04 -3.32 8.31
N GLU A 144 -5.20 -4.64 8.41
CA GLU A 144 -4.09 -5.57 8.56
C GLU A 144 -3.17 -5.44 7.34
N GLY A 145 -1.99 -4.83 7.54
CA GLY A 145 -1.04 -4.56 6.46
C GLY A 145 -0.50 -3.13 6.40
N LEU A 146 -1.04 -2.18 7.17
CA LEU A 146 -0.48 -0.83 7.23
C LEU A 146 0.81 -0.82 8.10
N MET A 147 1.92 -1.09 7.42
CA MET A 147 3.28 -0.58 7.67
C MET A 147 4.10 -1.16 8.82
N GLN A 148 3.54 -1.75 9.88
CA GLN A 148 4.37 -2.19 11.03
C GLN A 148 4.64 -3.69 11.13
N LYS A 149 3.66 -4.56 10.83
CA LYS A 149 3.85 -6.02 11.01
C LYS A 149 4.81 -6.65 10.00
N GLU A 150 4.94 -6.11 8.79
CA GLU A 150 5.76 -6.71 7.73
C GLU A 150 7.16 -6.08 7.61
N LEU A 151 7.32 -4.78 7.90
CA LEU A 151 8.65 -4.13 7.84
C LEU A 151 9.49 -4.31 9.11
N TYR A 152 8.86 -4.55 10.26
CA TYR A 152 9.55 -4.89 11.51
C TYR A 152 8.91 -6.11 12.14
N PRO A 153 9.28 -7.35 11.74
CA PRO A 153 9.02 -8.50 12.57
C PRO A 153 9.67 -8.25 13.93
N SER A 154 8.84 -8.05 14.95
CA SER A 154 9.24 -7.75 16.32
C SER A 154 10.45 -8.59 16.74
N SER A 155 11.60 -7.96 16.93
CA SER A 155 12.79 -8.52 17.58
C SER A 155 12.58 -8.84 19.07
N HIS A 156 11.32 -8.86 19.52
CA HIS A 156 10.87 -9.38 20.81
C HIS A 156 9.83 -10.51 20.67
N ALA A 157 9.79 -11.22 19.54
CA ALA A 157 9.31 -12.59 19.56
C ALA A 157 10.36 -13.45 20.27
N SER A 158 10.31 -13.46 21.60
CA SER A 158 10.81 -14.57 22.40
C SER A 158 10.39 -15.85 21.71
N HIS A 159 11.37 -16.61 21.21
CA HIS A 159 11.15 -17.85 20.50
C HIS A 159 10.08 -18.69 21.21
N PRO A 160 8.93 -19.00 20.58
CA PRO A 160 8.20 -20.17 21.01
C PRO A 160 9.16 -21.34 20.77
N SER A 161 9.55 -22.00 21.87
CA SER A 161 10.31 -23.24 21.87
C SER A 161 9.67 -24.18 20.87
N ARG A 162 10.33 -24.31 19.72
CA ARG A 162 9.91 -25.08 18.55
C ARG A 162 10.03 -26.56 18.92
N THR A 163 9.02 -27.09 19.59
CA THR A 163 8.86 -28.53 19.74
C THR A 163 8.28 -29.09 18.44
N THR A 164 9.08 -29.98 17.87
CA THR A 164 8.64 -31.13 17.07
C THR A 164 8.44 -30.87 15.57
N THR A 165 9.46 -31.35 14.84
CA THR A 165 9.41 -31.94 13.49
C THR A 165 8.89 -31.08 12.35
N ASP A 166 9.76 -30.25 11.80
CA ASP A 166 10.09 -30.34 10.38
C ASP A 166 11.38 -29.56 10.09
N ARG A 167 12.50 -30.27 10.17
CA ARG A 167 13.76 -29.85 9.57
C ARG A 167 14.00 -30.75 8.39
N LEU A 168 13.61 -30.29 7.21
CA LEU A 168 14.18 -30.76 5.96
C LEU A 168 15.69 -30.51 6.02
N CYS A 169 16.43 -31.58 6.26
CA CYS A 169 17.88 -31.56 6.30
C CYS A 169 18.38 -31.47 4.85
N SER A 170 18.82 -30.28 4.43
CA SER A 170 19.54 -30.10 3.16
C SER A 170 20.94 -30.67 3.32
N CYS A 171 21.09 -31.99 3.17
CA CYS A 171 22.37 -32.69 3.16
C CYS A 171 22.48 -33.45 1.84
N ARG A 172 23.07 -32.77 0.84
CA ARG A 172 23.25 -33.28 -0.52
C ARG A 172 24.59 -34.00 -0.72
N ASP A 173 25.31 -34.38 0.34
CA ASP A 173 26.56 -35.15 0.23
C ASP A 173 26.77 -36.19 1.35
N ARG A 174 27.31 -37.35 0.95
CA ARG A 174 27.25 -38.67 1.63
C ARG A 174 28.10 -38.84 2.90
N GLN A 175 28.41 -37.78 3.65
CA GLN A 175 29.17 -37.88 4.90
C GLN A 175 28.65 -36.87 5.92
N CYS A 176 27.44 -37.10 6.42
CA CYS A 176 26.91 -36.34 7.56
C CYS A 176 27.00 -37.20 8.84
N PRO A 177 27.73 -36.76 9.88
CA PRO A 177 27.87 -37.50 11.14
C PRO A 177 26.65 -37.35 12.08
N CYS A 178 25.53 -36.81 11.61
CA CYS A 178 24.34 -36.62 12.44
C CYS A 178 23.63 -37.97 12.74
N ARG A 179 23.49 -38.27 14.03
CA ARG A 179 22.90 -39.53 14.56
C ARG A 179 21.49 -39.86 14.03
N SER A 180 20.75 -38.89 13.48
CA SER A 180 19.37 -39.09 13.00
C SER A 180 19.23 -39.76 11.62
N CYS A 181 20.27 -39.80 10.78
CA CYS A 181 20.18 -40.46 9.46
C CYS A 181 20.46 -41.97 9.49
N ARG A 182 20.85 -42.54 10.64
CA ARG A 182 21.28 -43.95 10.75
C ARG A 182 20.15 -44.97 10.94
N LEU A 183 18.88 -44.54 10.88
CA LEU A 183 17.71 -45.36 11.26
C LEU A 183 16.78 -45.77 10.11
N GLN A 184 17.10 -45.46 8.85
CA GLN A 184 16.27 -45.85 7.69
C GLN A 184 16.86 -46.97 6.82
N LEU A 185 17.60 -47.90 7.44
CA LEU A 185 18.21 -49.01 6.71
C LEU A 185 18.01 -50.37 7.37
N PHE A 186 16.87 -50.61 8.04
CA PHE A 186 16.41 -51.97 8.36
C PHE A 186 14.88 -52.00 8.34
N GLY A 187 14.33 -53.03 7.69
CA GLY A 187 13.00 -53.01 7.07
C GLY A 187 11.85 -53.52 7.92
N PHE A 188 10.67 -53.63 7.29
CA PHE A 188 9.52 -54.51 7.61
C PHE A 188 8.41 -54.15 6.59
N VAL A 189 8.11 -54.91 5.53
CA VAL A 189 7.43 -56.22 5.39
C VAL A 189 5.97 -56.24 5.90
N GLY A 190 5.03 -56.36 4.95
CA GLY A 190 3.64 -56.87 5.11
C GLY A 190 2.59 -55.81 5.51
N GLY A 191 1.39 -55.72 4.94
CA GLY A 191 0.67 -56.54 3.96
C GLY A 191 -0.78 -56.02 3.79
N THR A 192 -1.42 -56.48 2.72
CA THR A 192 -2.88 -56.68 2.49
C THR A 192 -3.88 -55.50 2.47
N VAL A 193 -4.37 -55.24 1.25
CA VAL A 193 -5.70 -54.75 0.77
C VAL A 193 -6.90 -55.53 1.42
N PRO A 194 -8.22 -55.24 1.21
CA PRO A 194 -8.92 -54.17 0.45
C PRO A 194 -10.28 -53.64 1.03
N MET A 195 -10.90 -52.72 0.25
CA MET A 195 -12.34 -52.60 -0.09
C MET A 195 -13.42 -52.11 0.92
N SER A 196 -14.16 -51.08 0.47
CA SER A 196 -15.63 -51.03 0.25
C SER A 196 -16.42 -49.87 0.87
N ARG A 197 -17.15 -49.19 -0.05
CA ARG A 197 -18.49 -48.56 -0.03
C ARG A 197 -19.23 -48.38 1.31
N ILE A 198 -19.97 -47.26 1.41
CA ILE A 198 -21.42 -47.06 1.76
C ILE A 198 -21.65 -45.53 1.75
N GLY A 199 -22.52 -44.93 0.92
CA GLY A 199 -23.99 -44.82 1.06
C GLY A 199 -24.36 -43.56 1.90
N SER A 200 -24.87 -42.46 1.33
CA SER A 200 -26.27 -42.14 0.93
C SER A 200 -27.14 -41.51 2.05
N THR A 201 -28.05 -40.59 1.63
CA THR A 201 -29.15 -39.85 2.31
C THR A 201 -28.76 -38.52 2.97
N ARG A 202 -29.22 -37.33 2.51
CA ARG A 202 -30.57 -36.75 2.24
C ARG A 202 -31.40 -36.53 3.51
N ILE A 203 -31.48 -35.26 3.95
CA ILE A 203 -32.55 -34.74 4.81
C ILE A 203 -33.00 -33.40 4.24
N THR A 204 -34.31 -33.34 3.97
CA THR A 204 -35.11 -32.15 3.62
C THR A 204 -35.48 -31.37 4.88
N GLY A 205 -35.51 -30.05 4.75
CA GLY A 205 -36.27 -29.13 5.60
C GLY A 205 -36.99 -28.15 4.68
#